data_AF-A0A4E0RCG8-F1
#
_entry.id   AF-A0A4E0RCG8-F1
#
_cell.length_a   1.000
_cell.length_b   1.000
_cell.length_c   1.000
_cell.angle_alpha   90.00
_cell.angle_beta   90.00
_cell.angle_gamma   90.00
#
_symmetry.space_group_name_H-M   'P 1'
#
loop_
_entity.id
_entity.type
_entity.pdbx_description
1 polymer ?
#
loop_
_entity_poly.entity_id
_entity_poly.type
_entity_poly.pdbx_seq_one_letter_code
_entity_poly.pdbx_strand_id
1 'polypeptide(L)'
;MPCYNFKSITVVPTAKDFIDIVLSKTQRKTPTVIHKQYAIGRIRQFYMRKVKTCQQFFHDRLQTIVTEFPNVETIHPFYADLINVLYSKDHYKLALGQLNTAKNIIAG
;
A
#
# COMPACT_ATOMS: atom_id res chain seq x y z
N MET A 1 27.48 -7.81 10.21
CA MET A 1 27.15 -7.20 8.90
C MET A 1 25.64 -7.16 8.77
N PRO A 2 25.02 -6.11 8.21
CA PRO A 2 23.59 -6.14 7.95
C PRO A 2 23.31 -7.28 6.97
N CYS A 3 22.59 -8.30 7.41
CA CYS A 3 22.09 -9.36 6.55
C CYS A 3 20.91 -8.78 5.77
N TYR A 4 21.14 -8.41 4.51
CA TYR A 4 20.06 -7.97 3.63
C TYR A 4 19.24 -9.18 3.19
N ASN A 5 17.99 -9.28 3.67
CA ASN A 5 17.10 -10.38 3.32
C ASN A 5 16.12 -9.95 2.21
N PHE A 6 16.46 -10.24 0.96
CA PHE A 6 15.59 -9.95 -0.18
C PHE A 6 14.41 -10.93 -0.32
N LYS A 7 14.33 -11.98 0.51
CA LYS A 7 13.26 -12.98 0.48
C LYS A 7 12.06 -12.63 1.37
N SER A 8 12.19 -11.68 2.28
CA SER A 8 11.10 -11.28 3.20
C SER A 8 10.13 -10.26 2.60
N ILE A 9 10.32 -9.87 1.33
CA ILE A 9 9.44 -8.92 0.64
C ILE A 9 8.11 -9.61 0.33
N THR A 10 7.00 -8.98 0.72
CA THR A 10 5.66 -9.48 0.44
C THR A 10 5.35 -9.38 -1.06
N VAL A 11 4.54 -10.32 -1.55
CA VAL A 11 4.14 -10.34 -2.96
C VAL A 11 3.36 -9.07 -3.28
N VAL A 12 3.84 -8.31 -4.26
CA VAL A 12 3.18 -7.11 -4.77
C VAL A 12 2.07 -7.54 -5.75
N PRO A 13 0.78 -7.30 -5.43
CA PRO A 13 -0.31 -7.67 -6.32
C PRO A 13 -0.37 -6.76 -7.55
N THR A 14 -1.06 -7.23 -8.60
CA THR A 14 -1.41 -6.36 -9.74
C THR A 14 -2.39 -5.27 -9.32
N ALA A 15 -2.53 -4.22 -10.12
CA ALA A 15 -3.45 -3.11 -9.81
C ALA A 15 -4.90 -3.58 -9.61
N LYS A 16 -5.38 -4.52 -10.43
CA LYS A 16 -6.74 -5.07 -10.33
C LYS A 16 -6.90 -5.88 -9.05
N ASP A 17 -6.00 -6.83 -8.82
CA ASP A 17 -6.05 -7.67 -7.62
C ASP A 17 -5.93 -6.83 -6.36
N PHE A 18 -5.13 -5.76 -6.40
CA PHE A 18 -4.97 -4.84 -5.29
C PHE A 18 -6.29 -4.17 -4.90
N ILE A 19 -7.02 -3.66 -5.89
CA ILE A 19 -8.36 -3.07 -5.68
C ILE A 19 -9.31 -4.12 -5.11
N ASP A 20 -9.36 -5.30 -5.72
CA ASP A 20 -10.28 -6.37 -5.33
C ASP A 20 -10.01 -6.86 -3.90
N ILE A 21 -8.73 -7.03 -3.52
CA ILE A 21 -8.31 -7.43 -2.17
C ILE A 21 -8.77 -6.39 -1.14
N VAL A 22 -8.53 -5.10 -1.40
CA VAL A 22 -8.84 -4.03 -0.44
C VAL A 22 -10.34 -3.81 -0.31
N LEU A 23 -11.09 -3.82 -1.41
CA LEU A 23 -12.54 -3.68 -1.40
C LEU A 23 -13.21 -4.88 -0.73
N SER A 24 -12.78 -6.10 -1.05
CA SER A 24 -13.25 -7.33 -0.40
C SER A 24 -12.97 -7.33 1.11
N LYS A 25 -11.78 -6.88 1.53
CA LYS A 25 -11.44 -6.74 2.95
C LYS A 25 -12.33 -5.70 3.65
N THR A 26 -12.58 -4.57 2.99
CA THR A 26 -13.44 -3.49 3.52
C THR A 26 -14.87 -3.98 3.71
N GLN A 27 -15.43 -4.70 2.74
CA GLN A 27 -16.78 -5.26 2.84
C GLN A 27 -16.90 -6.28 3.99
N ARG A 28 -15.90 -7.16 4.16
CA ARG A 28 -15.90 -8.17 5.25
C ARG A 28 -15.69 -7.58 6.65
N LYS A 29 -14.95 -6.47 6.77
CA LYS A 29 -14.57 -5.87 8.06
C LYS A 29 -15.47 -4.72 8.51
N THR A 30 -16.38 -4.25 7.66
CA THR A 30 -17.32 -3.16 7.98
C THR A 30 -18.76 -3.66 7.91
N PRO A 31 -19.69 -3.10 8.72
CA PRO A 31 -21.10 -3.45 8.60
C PRO A 31 -21.62 -3.13 7.19
N THR A 32 -22.56 -3.93 6.70
CA THR A 32 -23.07 -3.87 5.32
C THR A 32 -24.52 -3.41 5.22
N VAL A 33 -25.32 -3.60 6.27
CA VAL A 33 -26.75 -3.29 6.27
C VAL A 33 -27.01 -1.90 6.85
N ILE A 34 -27.86 -1.13 6.16
CA ILE A 34 -28.33 0.20 6.54
C ILE A 34 -29.77 0.38 6.07
N HIS A 35 -30.58 1.10 6.85
CA HIS A 35 -31.97 1.41 6.52
C HIS A 35 -32.20 2.91 6.48
N LYS A 36 -33.11 3.36 5.60
CA LYS A 36 -33.41 4.78 5.36
C LYS A 36 -34.03 5.50 6.56
N GLN A 37 -34.62 4.76 7.50
CA GLN A 37 -35.25 5.30 8.71
C GLN A 37 -34.24 5.63 9.82
N TYR A 38 -32.96 5.30 9.65
CA TYR A 38 -31.95 5.61 10.66
C TYR A 38 -31.67 7.10 10.75
N ALA A 39 -31.32 7.56 11.95
CA ALA A 39 -30.87 8.93 12.18
C ALA A 39 -29.70 9.29 11.24
N ILE A 40 -29.74 10.49 10.66
CA ILE A 40 -28.74 10.95 9.67
C ILE A 40 -27.30 10.84 10.19
N GLY A 41 -27.07 11.06 11.49
CA GLY A 41 -25.76 10.89 12.12
C GLY A 41 -25.22 9.46 11.97
N ARG A 42 -26.08 8.45 12.16
CA ARG A 42 -25.71 7.05 11.98
C ARG A 42 -25.41 6.70 10.53
N ILE A 43 -26.20 7.24 9.60
CA ILE A 43 -25.99 7.05 8.15
C ILE A 43 -24.64 7.64 7.72
N ARG A 44 -24.33 8.87 8.16
CA ARG A 44 -23.04 9.52 7.90
C ARG A 44 -21.88 8.71 8.47
N GLN A 45 -21.98 8.30 9.74
CA GLN A 45 -20.95 7.48 10.39
C GLN A 45 -20.73 6.14 9.66
N PHE A 46 -21.79 5.51 9.15
CA PHE A 46 -21.70 4.26 8.39
C PHE A 46 -20.83 4.43 7.14
N TYR A 47 -21.07 5.47 6.33
CA TYR A 47 -20.28 5.73 5.12
C TYR A 47 -18.89 6.28 5.42
N MET A 48 -18.75 7.19 6.37
CA MET A 48 -17.45 7.69 6.83
C MET A 48 -16.55 6.55 7.29
N ARG A 49 -17.09 5.59 8.04
CA ARG A 49 -16.35 4.41 8.47
C ARG A 49 -15.88 3.57 7.28
N LYS A 50 -16.71 3.37 6.26
CA LYS A 50 -16.33 2.63 5.05
C LYS A 50 -15.18 3.31 4.31
N VAL A 51 -15.30 4.61 4.04
CA VAL A 51 -14.25 5.38 3.35
C VAL A 51 -12.95 5.37 4.14
N LYS A 52 -13.01 5.65 5.45
CA LYS A 52 -11.80 5.71 6.29
C LYS A 52 -11.12 4.34 6.45
N THR A 53 -11.91 3.26 6.56
CA THR A 53 -11.37 1.90 6.64
C THR A 53 -10.69 1.50 5.32
N CYS A 54 -11.31 1.83 4.18
CA CYS A 54 -10.76 1.58 2.86
C CYS A 54 -9.44 2.33 2.67
N GLN A 55 -9.42 3.62 3.02
CA GLN A 55 -8.23 4.47 3.00
C GLN A 55 -7.09 3.87 3.82
N GLN A 56 -7.37 3.41 5.04
CA GLN A 56 -6.36 2.78 5.89
C GLN A 56 -5.78 1.52 5.25
N PHE A 57 -6.61 0.64 4.68
CA PHE A 57 -6.12 -0.59 4.05
C PHE A 57 -5.28 -0.35 2.81
N PHE A 58 -5.64 0.65 1.99
CA PHE A 58 -4.79 1.08 0.87
C PHE A 58 -3.45 1.62 1.36
N HIS A 59 -3.50 2.50 2.37
CA HIS A 59 -2.31 3.11 2.96
C HIS A 59 -1.37 2.05 3.55
N ASP A 60 -1.87 1.14 4.39
CA ASP A 60 -1.07 0.10 5.05
C ASP A 60 -0.33 -0.77 4.02
N ARG A 61 -1.01 -1.15 2.93
CA ARG A 61 -0.38 -1.97 1.90
C ARG A 61 0.66 -1.23 1.09
N LEU A 62 0.38 0.01 0.69
CA LEU A 62 1.38 0.82 -0.01
C LEU A 62 2.58 1.12 0.89
N GLN A 63 2.35 1.39 2.17
CA GLN A 63 3.40 1.57 3.16
C GLN A 63 4.27 0.31 3.28
N THR A 64 3.64 -0.86 3.40
CA THR A 64 4.36 -2.16 3.46
C THR A 64 5.30 -2.33 2.26
N ILE A 65 4.81 -2.09 1.05
CA ILE A 65 5.61 -2.19 -0.18
C ILE A 65 6.77 -1.19 -0.14
N VAL A 66 6.52 0.08 0.19
CA VAL A 66 7.58 1.11 0.24
C VAL A 66 8.65 0.79 1.29
N THR A 67 8.29 0.14 2.41
CA THR A 67 9.24 -0.17 3.49
C THR A 67 10.02 -1.46 3.32
N GLU A 68 9.43 -2.47 2.68
CA GLU A 68 10.09 -3.78 2.52
C GLU A 68 11.16 -3.78 1.44
N PHE A 69 11.02 -2.89 0.45
CA PHE A 69 11.99 -2.75 -0.62
C PHE A 69 13.24 -2.00 -0.13
N PRO A 70 14.46 -2.50 -0.41
CA PRO A 70 15.69 -1.89 0.05
C PRO A 70 15.92 -0.52 -0.60
N ASN A 71 16.37 0.46 0.18
CA ASN A 71 16.82 1.74 -0.36
C ASN A 71 18.24 1.60 -0.95
N VAL A 72 18.32 1.74 -2.27
CA VAL A 72 19.55 1.61 -3.09
C VAL A 72 20.65 2.59 -2.70
N GLU A 73 20.33 3.71 -2.04
CA GLU A 73 21.32 4.69 -1.58
C GLU A 73 21.98 4.30 -0.26
N THR A 74 21.33 3.44 0.53
CA THR A 74 21.77 3.06 1.88
C THR A 74 22.30 1.63 1.96
N ILE A 75 22.05 0.82 0.93
CA ILE A 75 22.54 -0.55 0.85
C ILE A 75 24.03 -0.56 0.50
N HIS A 76 24.72 -1.66 0.84
CA HIS A 76 26.13 -1.84 0.50
C HIS A 76 26.38 -1.67 -1.02
N PRO A 77 27.46 -0.98 -1.44
CA PRO A 77 27.74 -0.65 -2.85
C PRO A 77 27.62 -1.84 -3.80
N PHE A 78 28.14 -3.01 -3.39
CA PHE A 78 28.00 -4.25 -4.17
C PHE A 78 26.55 -4.58 -4.58
N TYR A 79 25.59 -4.49 -3.66
CA TYR A 79 24.19 -4.77 -3.97
C TYR A 79 23.53 -3.62 -4.73
N ALA A 80 23.95 -2.37 -4.48
CA ALA A 80 23.47 -1.22 -5.24
C ALA A 80 23.88 -1.33 -6.72
N ASP A 81 25.12 -1.73 -7.00
CA ASP A 81 25.62 -1.96 -8.35
C ASP A 81 24.91 -3.14 -9.02
N LEU A 82 24.68 -4.23 -8.28
CA LEU A 82 23.92 -5.37 -8.78
C LEU A 82 22.49 -5.00 -9.17
N ILE A 83 21.79 -4.22 -8.33
CA ILE A 83 20.45 -3.70 -8.64
C ILE A 83 20.49 -2.80 -9.87
N ASN A 84 21.52 -1.96 -10.00
CA ASN A 84 21.67 -1.08 -11.15
C ASN A 84 21.79 -1.88 -12.45
N VAL A 85 22.61 -2.93 -12.46
CA VAL A 85 22.81 -3.80 -13.65
C VAL A 85 21.57 -4.62 -13.98
N LEU A 86 20.87 -5.18 -12.98
CA LEU A 86 19.74 -6.09 -13.22
C LEU A 86 18.40 -5.39 -13.45
N TYR A 87 18.17 -4.25 -12.77
CA TYR A 87 16.83 -3.65 -12.67
C TYR A 87 16.78 -2.16 -13.07
N SER A 88 17.91 -1.55 -13.41
CA SER A 88 18.07 -0.09 -13.54
C SER A 88 17.71 0.65 -12.24
N LYS A 89 18.72 1.31 -11.64
CA LYS A 89 18.53 2.07 -10.42
C LYS A 89 17.48 3.18 -10.57
N ASP A 90 17.41 3.81 -11.74
CA ASP A 90 16.48 4.92 -12.00
C ASP A 90 15.04 4.44 -12.08
N HIS A 91 14.78 3.33 -12.79
CA HIS A 91 13.44 2.76 -12.88
C HIS A 91 12.95 2.29 -11.50
N TYR A 92 13.83 1.65 -10.72
CA TYR A 92 13.53 1.21 -9.36
C TYR A 92 13.13 2.39 -8.45
N LYS A 93 13.92 3.46 -8.43
CA LYS A 93 13.64 4.64 -7.62
C LYS A 93 12.36 5.36 -8.06
N LEU A 94 12.15 5.49 -9.37
CA LEU A 94 10.96 6.13 -9.92
C LEU A 94 9.69 5.38 -9.51
N ALA A 95 9.68 4.05 -9.63
CA ALA A 95 8.53 3.22 -9.27
C ALA A 95 8.19 3.34 -7.77
N LEU A 96 9.18 3.25 -6.87
CA LEU A 96 8.95 3.45 -5.44
C LEU A 96 8.49 4.88 -5.11
N GLY A 97 9.03 5.88 -5.81
CA GLY A 97 8.60 7.27 -5.70
C GLY A 97 7.12 7.46 -6.08
N GLN A 98 6.69 6.85 -7.19
CA GLN A 98 5.29 6.87 -7.62
C GLN A 98 4.36 6.23 -6.59
N LEU A 99 4.76 5.10 -6.00
CA LEU A 99 3.99 4.44 -4.94
C LEU A 99 3.88 5.30 -3.68
N ASN A 100 4.96 5.97 -3.29
CA ASN A 100 4.95 6.87 -2.14
C ASN A 100 4.04 8.10 -2.39
N THR A 101 4.06 8.65 -3.59
CA THR A 101 3.14 9.72 -4.00
C THR A 101 1.69 9.24 -3.98
N ALA A 102 1.39 8.06 -4.52
CA ALA A 102 0.05 7.48 -4.49
C ALA A 102 -0.46 7.26 -3.05
N LYS A 103 0.41 6.78 -2.14
CA LYS A 103 0.10 6.64 -0.72
C LYS A 103 -0.28 7.98 -0.08
N ASN A 104 0.43 9.05 -0.40
CA ASN A 104 0.15 10.39 0.13
C ASN A 104 -1.15 10.97 -0.44
N ILE A 105 -1.43 10.76 -1.73
CA ILE A 105 -2.70 11.17 -2.35
C ILE A 105 -3.89 10.47 -1.69
N ILE A 106 -3.74 9.20 -1.30
CA ILE A 106 -4.81 8.44 -0.62
C ILE A 106 -4.97 8.87 0.85
N ALA A 107 -3.91 9.38 1.48
CA ALA A 107 -3.94 9.82 2.87
C ALA A 107 -4.48 11.24 3.08
N GLY A 108 -4.30 12.12 2.08
CA GLY A 108 -4.85 13.48 2.03
C GLY A 108 -6.35 13.47 1.71
#